data_AF-A0A9P5WGU0-F1
#
_entry.id   AF-A0A9P5WGU0-F1
#
_cell.length_a   1.000
_cell.length_b   1.000
_cell.length_c   1.000
_cell.angle_alpha   90.00
_cell.angle_beta   90.00
_cell.angle_gamma   90.00
#
_symmetry.space_group_name_H-M   'P 1'
#
loop_
_entity.id
_entity.type
_entity.pdbx_description
1 polymer ?
#
loop_
_entity_poly.entity_id
_entity_poly.type
_entity_poly.pdbx_seq_one_letter_code
_entity_poly.pdbx_strand_id
1 'polypeptide(L)' 'MANSNTVNIPCAERVAHFEQDVWSIFTPLAVECQAVNLGQGFMNFPPPDFVLEAAREALLRNDCNQYSHPKGRPRLRN' A
#
# COMPACT_ATOMS: atom_id res chain seq x y z
N MET A 1 14.51 3.95 -38.24
CA MET A 1 13.24 3.22 -38.07
C MET A 1 13.57 1.88 -37.42
N ALA A 2 13.48 1.79 -36.09
CA ALA A 2 13.80 0.56 -35.36
C ALA A 2 12.55 -0.34 -35.29
N ASN A 3 12.64 -1.54 -35.86
CA ASN A 3 11.60 -2.56 -35.80
C ASN A 3 11.42 -3.00 -34.33
N SER A 4 10.30 -2.61 -33.72
CA SER A 4 9.90 -3.13 -32.40
C SER A 4 9.31 -4.54 -32.61
N ASN A 5 10.16 -5.55 -32.61
CA ASN A 5 9.72 -6.93 -32.46
C ASN A 5 9.23 -7.10 -31.03
N THR A 6 7.90 -7.02 -30.83
CA THR A 6 7.27 -7.24 -29.53
C THR A 6 7.41 -8.71 -29.14
N VAL A 7 8.41 -9.04 -28.34
CA VAL A 7 8.56 -10.37 -27.74
C VAL A 7 7.42 -10.56 -26.73
N ASN A 8 6.58 -11.57 -26.94
CA ASN A 8 5.54 -11.95 -25.99
C ASN A 8 6.20 -12.67 -24.80
N ILE A 9 6.38 -11.99 -23.68
CA ILE A 9 6.96 -12.56 -22.45
C ILE A 9 5.81 -13.21 -21.66
N PRO A 10 5.80 -14.54 -21.49
CA PRO A 10 4.73 -15.21 -20.76
C PRO A 10 4.79 -14.89 -19.26
N CYS A 11 3.62 -14.95 -18.61
CA CYS A 11 3.52 -14.81 -17.16
C CYS A 11 4.29 -15.95 -16.45
N ALA A 12 4.92 -15.65 -15.32
CA ALA A 12 5.61 -16.66 -14.53
C ALA A 12 4.62 -17.66 -13.92
N GLU A 13 4.90 -18.96 -14.03
CA GLU A 13 3.99 -20.04 -13.62
C GLU A 13 3.50 -19.91 -12.16
N ARG A 14 4.39 -19.52 -11.24
CA ARG A 14 4.10 -19.32 -9.82
C ARG A 14 3.02 -18.27 -9.51
N VAL A 15 2.70 -17.38 -10.46
CA VAL A 15 1.65 -16.35 -10.30
C VAL A 15 0.54 -16.49 -11.34
N ALA A 16 0.64 -17.45 -12.26
CA ALA A 16 -0.30 -17.60 -13.36
C ALA A 16 -1.71 -18.01 -12.91
N HIS A 17 -1.85 -18.51 -11.69
CA HIS A 17 -3.12 -18.92 -11.08
C HIS A 17 -3.79 -17.83 -10.23
N PHE A 18 -3.17 -16.65 -10.07
CA PHE A 18 -3.79 -15.56 -9.32
C PHE A 18 -4.92 -14.93 -10.14
N GLU A 19 -6.12 -14.98 -9.60
CA GLU A 19 -7.31 -14.33 -10.12
C GLU A 19 -7.70 -13.14 -9.25
N GLN A 20 -8.77 -12.44 -9.62
CA GLN A 20 -9.31 -11.33 -8.84
C GLN A 20 -9.81 -11.82 -7.48
N ASP A 21 -9.35 -11.17 -6.41
CA ASP A 21 -9.75 -11.52 -5.06
C ASP A 21 -11.09 -10.86 -4.65
N VAL A 22 -11.68 -11.38 -3.57
CA VAL A 22 -12.96 -10.89 -3.05
C VAL A 22 -12.91 -9.43 -2.60
N TRP A 23 -11.78 -8.94 -2.07
CA TRP A 23 -11.64 -7.56 -1.63
C TRP A 23 -11.65 -6.61 -2.81
N SER A 24 -11.00 -7.00 -3.90
CA SER A 24 -10.97 -6.28 -5.18
C SER A 24 -12.35 -6.20 -5.85
N ILE A 25 -13.29 -7.09 -5.52
CA ILE A 25 -14.67 -7.07 -6.04
C ILE A 25 -15.60 -6.28 -5.12
N PHE A 26 -15.60 -6.60 -3.83
CA PHE A 26 -16.59 -6.06 -2.88
C PHE A 26 -16.26 -4.65 -2.40
N THR A 27 -14.99 -4.24 -2.36
CA THR A 27 -14.63 -2.88 -1.93
C THR A 27 -15.21 -1.82 -2.87
N PRO A 28 -15.01 -1.90 -4.21
CA PRO A 28 -15.64 -0.95 -5.14
C PRO A 28 -17.17 -1.03 -5.13
N LEU A 29 -17.72 -2.24 -5.05
CA LEU A 29 -19.18 -2.45 -5.04
C LEU A 29 -19.85 -1.80 -3.83
N ALA A 30 -19.22 -1.89 -2.64
CA ALA A 30 -19.73 -1.23 -1.43
C ALA A 30 -19.80 0.31 -1.60
N VAL A 31 -18.82 0.90 -2.32
CA VAL A 31 -18.82 2.34 -2.65
C VAL A 31 -19.92 2.68 -3.64
N GLU A 32 -20.06 1.89 -4.71
CA GLU A 32 -21.09 2.10 -5.75
C GLU A 32 -22.51 2.02 -5.17
N CYS A 33 -22.77 1.06 -4.29
CA CYS A 33 -24.07 0.89 -3.63
C CYS A 33 -24.28 1.84 -2.44
N GLN A 34 -23.31 2.71 -2.11
CA GLN A 34 -23.33 3.56 -0.91
C GLN A 34 -23.65 2.77 0.38
N ALA A 35 -23.12 1.55 0.48
CA ALA A 35 -23.40 0.65 1.59
C ALA A 35 -22.67 1.11 2.88
N VAL A 36 -23.27 0.83 4.04
CA VAL A 36 -22.56 0.93 5.32
C VAL A 36 -21.55 -0.21 5.41
N ASN A 37 -20.27 0.11 5.28
CA ASN A 37 -19.21 -0.89 5.24
C ASN A 37 -18.73 -1.28 6.65
N LEU A 38 -19.14 -2.46 7.11
CA LEU A 38 -18.68 -3.07 8.37
C LEU A 38 -17.59 -4.15 8.16
N GLY A 39 -17.20 -4.44 6.92
CA GLY A 39 -16.17 -5.44 6.60
C GLY A 39 -14.75 -4.87 6.58
N GLN A 40 -14.62 -3.55 6.63
CA GLN A 40 -13.34 -2.85 6.56
C GLN A 40 -12.55 -2.97 7.86
N GLY A 41 -11.25 -3.31 7.76
CA GLY A 41 -10.37 -3.48 8.92
C GLY A 41 -9.65 -2.22 9.43
N PHE A 42 -9.83 -1.06 8.79
CA PHE A 42 -9.22 0.21 9.24
C PHE A 42 -10.23 1.11 9.96
N MET A 43 -9.73 1.92 10.89
CA MET A 43 -10.54 2.77 11.75
C MET A 43 -11.20 3.91 10.96
N ASN A 44 -12.45 4.23 11.27
CA ASN A 44 -13.21 5.33 10.66
C ASN A 44 -13.05 6.67 11.41
N PHE A 45 -12.12 6.76 12.36
CA PHE A 45 -11.84 7.95 13.15
C PHE A 45 -10.38 8.40 12.96
N PRO A 46 -10.07 9.69 13.18
CA PRO A 46 -8.71 10.19 13.03
C PRO A 46 -7.75 9.57 14.06
N PRO A 47 -6.46 9.43 13.73
CA PRO A 47 -5.46 9.01 14.71
C PRO A 47 -5.30 10.07 15.81
N PRO A 48 -4.79 9.71 17.00
CA PRO A 48 -4.53 10.66 18.08
C PRO A 48 -3.50 11.75 17.70
N ASP A 49 -3.60 12.94 18.29
CA ASP A 49 -2.78 14.12 17.96
C ASP A 49 -1.27 13.86 18.05
N PHE A 50 -0.82 13.07 19.04
CA PHE A 50 0.60 12.77 19.18
C PHE A 50 1.18 11.98 17.99
N VAL A 51 0.34 11.20 17.29
CA VAL A 51 0.74 10.46 16.09
C VAL A 51 0.88 11.42 14.92
N LEU A 52 -0.07 12.35 14.77
CA LEU A 52 -0.05 13.38 13.73
C LEU A 52 1.19 14.28 13.87
N GLU A 53 1.49 14.70 15.09
CA GLU A 53 2.65 15.54 15.36
C GLU A 53 3.97 14.80 15.11
N ALA A 54 4.09 13.55 15.56
CA ALA A 54 5.28 12.73 15.28
C ALA A 54 5.49 12.50 13.76
N ALA A 55 4.41 12.34 12.99
CA ALA A 55 4.47 12.23 11.54
C ALA A 55 4.95 13.54 10.90
N ARG A 56 4.43 14.68 11.35
CA ARG A 56 4.85 16.02 10.89
C ARG A 56 6.32 16.28 11.18
N GLU A 57 6.78 15.99 12.39
CA GLU A 57 8.19 16.13 12.77
C GLU A 57 9.09 15.22 11.93
N ALA A 58 8.67 13.98 11.65
CA ALA A 58 9.43 13.06 10.83
C ALA A 58 9.66 13.60 9.41
N LEU A 59 8.65 14.22 8.79
CA LEU A 59 8.76 14.80 7.43
C LEU A 59 9.77 15.96 7.36
N LEU A 60 9.89 16.74 8.43
CA LEU A 60 10.78 17.90 8.49
C LEU A 60 12.26 17.53 8.65
N ARG A 61 12.58 16.30 9.03
CA ARG A 61 13.97 15.88 9.26
C ARG A 61 14.57 15.22 8.02
N ASN A 62 15.69 15.74 7.54
CA ASN A 62 16.34 15.22 6.33
C ASN A 62 16.79 13.75 6.46
N ASP A 63 17.19 13.32 7.66
CA ASP A 63 17.56 11.91 7.93
C ASP A 63 16.39 10.94 7.74
N CYS A 64 15.15 11.44 7.82
CA CYS A 64 13.95 10.65 7.67
C CYS A 64 13.51 10.48 6.22
N ASN A 65 14.03 11.31 5.31
CA ASN A 65 13.65 11.35 3.89
C ASN A 65 14.63 10.57 2.99
N GLN A 66 15.66 9.97 3.59
CA GLN A 66 16.66 9.14 2.91
C GLN A 66 16.46 7.66 3.23
N TYR A 67 17.18 6.81 2.49
CA TYR A 67 17.16 5.37 2.73
C TYR A 67 17.47 5.02 4.19
N SER A 68 16.64 4.16 4.76
CA SER A 68 16.85 3.60 6.09
C SER A 68 17.69 2.32 5.99
N HIS A 69 18.27 1.91 7.12
CA HIS A 69 18.89 0.60 7.26
C HIS A 69 17.91 -0.53 6.82
N PRO A 70 18.35 -1.59 6.09
CA PRO A 70 17.46 -2.58 5.48
C PRO A 70 16.55 -3.32 6.45
N LYS A 71 17.02 -3.52 7.68
CA LYS A 71 16.20 -4.11 8.70
C LYS A 71 15.13 -3.09 9.18
N GLY A 72 15.42 -1.80 9.22
CA GLY A 72 14.53 -0.75 9.71
C GLY A 72 15.27 0.17 10.67
N ARG A 73 14.60 1.24 11.13
CA ARG A 73 15.22 2.25 11.99
C ARG A 73 15.57 1.66 13.36
N PRO A 74 16.82 1.81 13.86
CA PRO A 74 17.24 1.24 15.14
C PRO A 74 16.33 1.60 16.32
N ARG A 75 15.82 2.84 16.39
CA ARG A 75 14.91 3.30 17.47
C ARG A 75 13.55 2.58 17.52
N LEU A 76 13.16 1.88 16.45
CA LEU A 76 11.90 1.12 16.37
C LEU A 76 12.14 -0.39 16.54
N ARG A 77 13.35 -0.77 16.94
CA ARG A 77 13.82 -2.15 17.04
C ARG A 77 14.39 -2.34 18.44
N ASN A 78 14.29 -3.58 18.94
CA ASN A 78 14.70 -4.01 20.28
C ASN A 78 16.06 -3.45 20.71
#